data_AF-A0A3E4LSX7-F1
#
_entry.id   AF-A0A3E4LSX7-F1
#
_cell.length_a   1.000
_cell.length_b   1.000
_cell.length_c   1.000
_cell.angle_alpha   90.00
_cell.angle_beta   90.00
_cell.angle_gamma   90.00
#
_symmetry.space_group_name_H-M   'P 1'
#
loop_
_entity.id
_entity.type
_entity.pdbx_description
1 polymer ?
#
loop_
_entity_poly.entity_id
_entity_poly.type
_entity_poly.pdbx_seq_one_letter_code
_entity_poly.pdbx_strand_id
1 'polypeptide(L)'
;MEYFNCFNIVKLVTDEASNQFSPLFSENSLKQSRLKSQCDYINKIATQYNGISCEIEIDSITMEISIMLTLADKHLALSSINCPQPVKSEIYLNEEYLICLDFLVPGIWSKSQPRKEVPRCLN
;
A
#
# COMPACT_ATOMS: atom_id res chain seq x y z
N MET A 1 -10.79 21.52 2.50
CA MET A 1 -9.77 20.46 2.57
C MET A 1 -10.17 19.41 1.59
N GLU A 2 -9.30 19.11 0.64
CA GLU A 2 -9.50 17.99 -0.28
C GLU A 2 -9.44 16.69 0.52
N TYR A 3 -10.37 15.77 0.27
CA TYR A 3 -10.49 14.55 1.06
C TYR A 3 -9.34 13.61 0.71
N PHE A 4 -8.42 13.42 1.67
CA PHE A 4 -7.35 12.44 1.59
C PHE A 4 -7.92 11.01 1.51
N ASN A 5 -7.57 10.25 0.46
CA ASN A 5 -7.92 8.84 0.34
C ASN A 5 -6.69 8.01 -0.07
N CYS A 6 -6.06 7.38 0.90
CA CYS A 6 -4.89 6.52 0.75
C CYS A 6 -5.12 5.43 -0.32
N PHE A 7 -6.28 4.76 -0.31
CA PHE A 7 -6.51 3.67 -1.26
C PHE A 7 -6.58 4.15 -2.70
N ASN A 8 -7.14 5.33 -2.96
CA ASN A 8 -7.17 5.88 -4.31
C ASN A 8 -5.76 6.19 -4.83
N ILE A 9 -4.90 6.76 -3.99
CA ILE A 9 -3.51 7.09 -4.35
C ILE A 9 -2.73 5.79 -4.59
N VAL A 10 -2.78 4.85 -3.64
CA VAL A 10 -2.12 3.55 -3.78
C VAL A 10 -2.61 2.83 -5.03
N LYS A 11 -3.92 2.87 -5.33
CA LYS A 11 -4.50 2.22 -6.48
C LYS A 11 -3.91 2.72 -7.80
N LEU A 12 -3.70 4.03 -7.95
CA LEU A 12 -3.07 4.59 -9.16
C LEU A 12 -1.68 3.99 -9.39
N VAL A 13 -0.89 3.89 -8.32
CA VAL A 13 0.48 3.36 -8.38
C VAL A 13 0.49 1.84 -8.60
N THR A 14 -0.42 1.11 -7.95
CA THR A 14 -0.53 -0.35 -8.14
C THR A 14 -1.09 -0.72 -9.51
N ASP A 15 -2.02 0.04 -10.07
CA ASP A 15 -2.59 -0.22 -11.40
C ASP A 15 -1.50 -0.07 -12.48
N GLU A 16 -0.64 0.96 -12.36
CA GLU A 16 0.53 1.13 -13.25
C GLU A 16 1.53 -0.02 -13.09
N ALA A 17 1.89 -0.38 -11.85
CA ALA A 17 2.81 -1.49 -11.61
C ALA A 17 2.25 -2.85 -12.06
N SER A 18 0.93 -3.08 -11.93
CA SER A 18 0.26 -4.27 -12.47
C SER A 18 0.47 -4.41 -13.98
N ASN A 19 0.44 -3.31 -14.73
CA ASN A 19 0.72 -3.33 -16.17
C ASN A 19 2.16 -3.72 -16.45
N GLN A 20 3.11 -3.23 -15.65
CA GLN A 20 4.54 -3.51 -15.79
C GLN A 20 4.91 -4.95 -15.40
N PHE A 21 4.28 -5.51 -14.36
CA PHE A 21 4.55 -6.87 -13.88
C PHE A 21 3.84 -7.97 -14.68
N SER A 22 2.91 -7.59 -15.56
CA SER A 22 2.22 -8.52 -16.46
C SER A 22 3.18 -9.07 -17.54
N PRO A 23 3.05 -10.36 -17.93
CA PRO A 23 2.11 -11.36 -17.44
C PRO A 23 2.65 -12.21 -16.28
N LEU A 24 3.88 -11.94 -15.81
CA LEU A 24 4.56 -12.76 -14.81
C LEU A 24 3.82 -12.77 -13.47
N PHE A 25 3.13 -11.68 -13.17
CA PHE A 25 2.31 -11.53 -11.98
C PHE A 25 0.91 -11.05 -12.33
N SER A 26 -0.04 -11.46 -11.50
CA SER A 26 -1.44 -11.06 -11.59
C SER A 26 -1.93 -10.55 -10.25
N GLU A 27 -2.81 -9.56 -10.27
CA GLU A 27 -3.48 -9.08 -9.06
C GLU A 27 -4.25 -10.20 -8.35
N ASN A 28 -4.20 -10.18 -7.02
CA ASN A 28 -4.93 -11.08 -6.16
C ASN A 28 -5.98 -10.30 -5.38
N SER A 29 -7.26 -10.63 -5.58
CA SER A 29 -8.39 -9.93 -4.96
C SER A 29 -8.39 -9.95 -3.43
N LEU A 30 -7.92 -11.04 -2.81
CA LEU A 30 -7.81 -11.12 -1.35
C LEU A 30 -6.72 -10.18 -0.83
N LYS A 31 -5.56 -10.13 -1.50
CA LYS A 31 -4.48 -9.20 -1.14
C LYS A 31 -4.90 -7.74 -1.34
N GLN A 32 -5.62 -7.44 -2.43
CA GLN A 32 -6.18 -6.12 -2.69
C GLN A 32 -7.20 -5.69 -1.61
N SER A 33 -8.05 -6.61 -1.14
CA SER A 33 -8.98 -6.35 -0.03
C SER A 33 -8.27 -6.03 1.29
N ARG A 34 -7.15 -6.73 1.57
CA ARG A 34 -6.30 -6.44 2.73
C ARG A 34 -5.64 -5.07 2.62
N LEU A 35 -5.09 -4.74 1.44
CA LEU A 35 -4.51 -3.42 1.17
C LEU A 35 -5.53 -2.31 1.38
N LYS A 36 -6.77 -2.50 0.91
CA LYS A 36 -7.86 -1.55 1.15
C LYS A 36 -8.11 -1.34 2.65
N SER A 37 -8.18 -2.42 3.42
CA SER A 37 -8.38 -2.35 4.87
C SER A 37 -7.24 -1.61 5.59
N GLN A 38 -6.00 -1.78 5.12
CA GLN A 38 -4.83 -1.04 5.61
C GLN A 38 -4.90 0.44 5.24
N CYS A 39 -5.27 0.76 4.00
CA CYS A 39 -5.48 2.15 3.57
C CYS A 39 -6.61 2.84 4.35
N ASP A 40 -7.71 2.14 4.66
CA ASP A 40 -8.80 2.66 5.48
C ASP A 40 -8.32 3.00 6.90
N TYR A 41 -7.38 2.22 7.43
CA TYR A 41 -6.73 2.51 8.71
C TYR A 41 -5.80 3.73 8.62
N ILE A 42 -4.98 3.83 7.58
CA ILE A 42 -4.09 4.99 7.35
C ILE A 42 -4.92 6.27 7.18
N ASN A 43 -6.06 6.21 6.49
CA ASN A 43 -7.00 7.32 6.38
C ASN A 43 -7.49 7.84 7.75
N LYS A 44 -7.73 6.94 8.71
CA LYS A 44 -8.13 7.33 10.07
C LYS A 44 -7.01 8.07 10.79
N ILE A 45 -5.76 7.60 10.67
CA ILE A 45 -4.60 8.30 11.22
C ILE A 45 -4.47 9.68 10.58
N ALA A 46 -4.49 9.75 9.24
CA ALA A 46 -4.38 11.01 8.52
C ALA A 46 -5.48 12.01 8.93
N THR A 47 -6.71 11.53 9.14
CA THR A 47 -7.82 12.38 9.61
C THR A 47 -7.60 12.84 11.05
N GLN A 48 -7.12 11.96 11.93
CA GLN A 48 -6.95 12.25 13.35
C GLN A 48 -5.77 13.20 13.62
N TYR A 49 -4.69 13.09 12.84
CA TYR A 49 -3.42 13.81 13.07
C TYR A 49 -3.07 14.80 11.96
N ASN A 50 -4.07 15.26 11.19
CA ASN A 50 -3.90 16.25 10.12
C ASN A 50 -2.81 15.86 9.12
N GLY A 51 -3.00 14.73 8.43
CA GLY A 51 -2.11 14.25 7.37
C GLY A 51 -1.91 15.29 6.27
N ILE A 52 -0.65 15.52 5.90
CA ILE A 52 -0.23 16.52 4.92
C ILE A 52 -0.04 15.87 3.55
N SER A 53 0.69 14.76 3.51
CA SER A 53 1.06 14.07 2.28
C SER A 53 1.04 12.55 2.49
N CYS A 54 0.84 11.83 1.39
CA CYS A 54 1.02 10.39 1.34
C CYS A 54 1.77 10.02 0.07
N GLU A 55 2.88 9.33 0.23
CA GLU A 55 3.77 8.92 -0.83
C GLU A 55 3.78 7.40 -0.91
N ILE A 56 3.70 6.87 -2.12
CA ILE A 56 3.60 5.43 -2.37
C ILE A 56 4.78 4.99 -3.21
N GLU A 57 5.48 3.98 -2.75
CA GLU A 57 6.57 3.33 -3.48
C GLU A 57 6.30 1.82 -3.58
N ILE A 58 6.73 1.23 -4.69
CA ILE A 58 6.68 -0.22 -4.90
C ILE A 58 8.11 -0.73 -5.06
N ASP A 59 8.53 -1.63 -4.17
CA ASP A 59 9.78 -2.36 -4.35
C ASP A 59 9.56 -3.40 -5.47
N SER A 60 10.22 -3.22 -6.61
CA SER A 60 10.06 -4.13 -7.76
C SER A 60 10.63 -5.54 -7.55
N ILE A 61 11.47 -5.75 -6.54
CA ILE A 61 12.11 -7.03 -6.22
C ILE A 61 11.25 -7.80 -5.21
N THR A 62 10.90 -7.17 -4.08
CA THR A 62 10.07 -7.81 -3.04
C THR A 62 8.57 -7.72 -3.35
N MET A 63 8.20 -6.82 -4.26
CA MET A 63 6.82 -6.46 -4.60
C MET A 63 6.05 -5.84 -3.44
N GLU A 64 6.74 -5.38 -2.40
CA GLU A 64 6.11 -4.71 -1.26
C GLU A 64 5.75 -3.27 -1.61
N ILE A 65 4.75 -2.74 -0.91
CA ILE A 65 4.26 -1.38 -1.09
C ILE A 65 4.65 -0.61 0.17
N SER A 66 5.46 0.44 0.03
CA SER A 66 5.68 1.42 1.09
C SER A 66 4.64 2.52 0.96
N ILE A 67 4.02 2.86 2.09
CA ILE A 67 3.05 3.94 2.22
C ILE A 67 3.57 4.89 3.30
N MET A 68 4.08 6.03 2.87
CA MET A 68 4.63 7.04 3.77
C MET A 68 3.61 8.16 4.00
N LEU A 69 3.15 8.32 5.23
CA LEU A 69 2.22 9.36 5.66
C LEU A 69 2.95 10.41 6.49
N THR A 70 2.93 11.67 6.06
CA THR A 70 3.45 12.80 6.84
C THR A 70 2.31 13.52 7.56
N LEU A 71 2.51 13.86 8.82
CA LEU A 71 1.50 14.47 9.70
C LEU A 71 1.87 15.91 10.06
N ALA A 72 0.88 16.80 10.10
CA ALA A 72 1.06 18.16 10.60
C ALA A 72 1.10 18.22 12.13
N ASP A 73 0.40 17.29 12.79
CA ASP A 73 0.43 17.20 14.24
C ASP A 73 1.79 16.69 14.72
N LYS A 74 2.32 17.36 15.76
CA LYS A 74 3.59 17.02 16.41
C LYS A 74 3.40 16.10 17.61
N HIS A 75 2.16 15.80 17.97
CA HIS A 75 1.80 14.93 19.08
C HIS A 75 1.12 13.67 18.56
N LEU A 76 1.89 12.58 18.55
CA LEU A 76 1.41 11.28 18.14
C LEU A 76 1.29 10.36 19.37
N ALA A 77 0.06 9.93 19.65
CA ALA A 77 -0.15 8.90 20.66
C ALA A 77 0.19 7.54 20.03
N LEU A 78 1.35 6.98 20.36
CA LEU A 78 1.81 5.69 19.80
C LEU A 78 0.81 4.55 20.00
N SER A 79 0.02 4.59 21.08
CA SER A 79 -1.08 3.64 21.32
C SER A 79 -2.18 3.69 20.24
N SER A 80 -2.25 4.77 19.46
CA SER A 80 -3.18 4.94 18.35
C SER A 80 -2.66 4.35 17.04
N ILE A 81 -1.38 3.92 16.99
CA ILE A 81 -0.78 3.23 15.85
C ILE A 81 -0.80 1.72 16.09
N ASN A 82 -1.74 1.06 15.43
CA ASN A 82 -1.90 -0.38 15.34
C ASN A 82 -2.45 -0.70 13.95
N CYS A 83 -1.59 -0.57 12.94
CA CYS A 83 -1.96 -0.95 11.58
C CYS A 83 -2.23 -2.46 11.53
N PRO A 84 -3.33 -2.92 10.91
CA PRO A 84 -3.55 -4.35 10.75
C PRO A 84 -2.54 -4.94 9.77
N GLN A 85 -1.78 -5.94 10.22
CA GLN A 85 -0.90 -6.76 9.38
C GLN A 85 0.12 -6.00 8.50
N PRO A 86 0.80 -4.94 8.97
CA PRO A 86 1.95 -4.41 8.25
C PRO A 86 3.04 -5.49 8.19
N VAL A 87 3.84 -5.49 7.13
CA VAL A 87 5.13 -6.19 7.14
C VAL A 87 6.05 -5.49 8.15
N LYS A 88 6.06 -4.16 8.10
CA LYS A 88 6.85 -3.30 8.97
C LYS A 88 6.17 -1.94 9.11
N SER A 89 6.37 -1.27 10.23
CA SER A 89 5.99 0.13 10.42
C SER A 89 7.10 0.89 11.12
N GLU A 90 7.47 2.05 10.62
CA GLU A 90 8.47 2.93 11.22
C GLU A 90 7.90 4.32 11.46
N ILE A 91 8.44 4.98 12.48
CA ILE A 91 8.06 6.34 12.88
C ILE A 91 9.35 7.12 13.02
N TYR A 92 9.43 8.25 12.33
CA TYR A 92 10.59 9.13 12.40
C TYR A 92 10.18 10.59 12.16
N LEU A 93 11.13 11.50 12.37
CA LEU A 93 10.97 12.91 12.03
C LEU A 93 11.71 13.20 10.73
N ASN A 94 11.08 13.90 9.79
CA ASN A 94 11.77 14.39 8.60
C ASN A 94 12.63 15.64 8.92
N GLU A 95 13.28 16.18 7.90
CA GLU A 95 14.14 17.38 8.01
C GLU A 95 13.40 18.62 8.52
N GLU A 96 12.07 18.68 8.35
CA GLU A 96 11.20 19.76 8.82
C GLU A 96 10.65 19.52 10.24
N TYR A 97 11.11 18.47 10.92
CA TYR A 97 10.61 18.04 12.22
C TYR A 97 9.12 17.67 12.23
N LEU A 98 8.61 17.18 11.11
CA LEU A 98 7.26 16.60 10.98
C LEU A 98 7.31 15.10 11.19
N ILE A 99 6.25 14.55 11.79
CA ILE A 99 6.14 13.12 12.04
C ILE A 99 5.82 12.41 10.73
N CYS A 100 6.64 11.41 10.38
CA CYS A 100 6.44 10.54 9.24
C CYS A 100 6.19 9.12 9.72
N LEU A 101 5.18 8.48 9.14
CA LEU A 101 4.80 7.09 9.36
C LEU A 101 5.03 6.33 8.08
N ASP A 102 5.98 5.40 8.08
CA ASP A 102 6.24 4.52 6.95
C ASP A 102 5.63 3.15 7.24
N PHE A 103 4.67 2.75 6.41
CA PHE A 103 4.04 1.43 6.44
C PHE A 103 4.50 0.61 5.25
N LEU A 104 5.25 -0.46 5.52
CA LEU A 104 5.54 -1.49 4.53
C LEU A 104 4.44 -2.54 4.58
N VAL A 105 3.72 -2.72 3.48
CA VAL A 105 2.63 -3.69 3.36
C VAL A 105 2.89 -4.68 2.22
N PRO A 106 2.33 -5.90 2.28
CA PRO A 106 2.52 -6.87 1.21
C PRO A 106 1.91 -6.37 -0.11
N GLY A 107 2.59 -6.64 -1.23
CA GLY A 107 2.04 -6.37 -2.56
C GLY A 107 0.74 -7.10 -2.85
N ILE A 108 -0.01 -6.60 -3.83
CA ILE A 108 -1.30 -7.19 -4.24
C ILE A 108 -1.15 -8.35 -5.22
N TRP A 109 0.06 -8.63 -5.70
CA TRP A 109 0.30 -9.56 -6.79
C TRP A 109 0.62 -10.97 -6.32
N SER A 110 0.33 -11.94 -7.17
CA SER A 110 0.77 -13.32 -7.05
C SER A 110 1.42 -13.75 -8.37
N LYS A 111 2.43 -14.63 -8.30
CA LYS A 111 3.01 -15.23 -9.52
C LYS A 111 1.89 -15.87 -10.33
N SER A 112 1.81 -15.51 -11.61
CA SER A 112 0.85 -16.11 -12.53
C SER A 112 1.16 -17.60 -12.65
N GLN A 113 0.14 -18.45 -12.49
CA GLN A 113 0.31 -19.87 -12.83
C GLN A 113 0.46 -19.98 -14.35
N PRO A 114 1.40 -20.79 -14.88
CA PRO A 114 1.43 -21.06 -16.30
C PRO A 114 0.07 -21.64 -16.71
N ARG A 115 -0.55 -21.07 -17.75
CA ARG A 115 -1.78 -21.65 -18.31
C ARG A 115 -1.43 -23.08 -18.71
N LYS A 116 -2.06 -24.08 -18.10
CA LYS A 116 -2.02 -25.45 -18.63
C LYS A 116 -2.67 -25.37 -20.01
N GLU A 117 -1.87 -25.57 -21.06
CA GLU A 117 -2.42 -25.77 -22.39
C GLU A 117 -3.39 -26.95 -22.31
N VAL A 118 -4.68 -26.68 -22.49
CA VAL A 118 -5.67 -27.74 -22.66
C VAL A 118 -5.30 -28.43 -23.97
N PRO A 119 -5.01 -29.75 -23.99
CA PRO A 119 -4.74 -30.44 -25.23
C PRO A 119 -5.91 -30.18 -26.17
N ARG A 120 -5.63 -29.59 -27.33
CA ARG A 120 -6.63 -29.54 -28.41
C ARG A 120 -6.92 -30.99 -28.76
N CYS A 121 -8.03 -31.53 -28.27
CA CYS A 121 -8.59 -32.75 -28.82
C CYS A 121 -8.80 -32.48 -30.32
N LEU A 122 -8.00 -33.15 -31.15
CA LEU A 122 -8.18 -33.20 -32.59
C LEU A 122 -9.51 -33.94 -32.82
N ASN A 123 -10.52 -33.20 -33.30
CA ASN A 123 -11.71 -33.78 -33.90
C ASN A 123 -11.38 -34.35 -35.27
#